data_AF-A0A222VVQ6-F1
#
_entry.id   AF-A0A222VVQ6-F1
#
_cell.length_a   1.000
_cell.length_b   1.000
_cell.length_c   1.000
_cell.angle_alpha   90.00
_cell.angle_beta   90.00
_cell.angle_gamma   90.00
#
_symmetry.space_group_name_H-M   'P 1'
#
loop_
_entity.id
_entity.type
_entity.pdbx_description
1 polymer ?
#
loop_
_entity_poly.entity_id
_entity_poly.type
_entity_poly.pdbx_seq_one_letter_code
_entity_poly.pdbx_strand_id
1 'polypeptide(L)'
;MDELTAERVIEVLKAVGARDGSGSRMTIGTGLLYCGSCRRPLRGGHGDAASWSPGTSANYDCAHCAVVSVPVHRVDAQLQALTLRRLESPEFASLWREKRVAELDARIAEGHRIRAWCRDPANHQRLARATGRGRRLDVEWDLINLAKELVEQVEERAGLAGPVEESSASLEELQLARAEYTLAYLTASRNYNRNRRALIRQVGGRGQLKAYLRNLDSRLWELLAETRWHDAGPAQLPARDKAMEQDWATSPTTMSQRRHDLVRLALGPEEHLVVDAEARVVVES
;
A
#
# COMPACT_ATOMS: atom_id res chain seq x y z
N MET A 1 -17.41 -9.71 -11.21
CA MET A 1 -17.14 -8.52 -10.36
C MET A 1 -17.80 -8.78 -9.04
N ASP A 2 -17.03 -8.92 -7.96
CA ASP A 2 -17.58 -9.22 -6.64
C ASP A 2 -18.36 -8.03 -6.09
N GLU A 3 -19.48 -8.34 -5.44
CA GLU A 3 -20.35 -7.35 -4.79
C GLU A 3 -19.65 -6.77 -3.54
N LEU A 4 -19.61 -5.44 -3.41
CA LEU A 4 -19.02 -4.80 -2.22
C LEU A 4 -19.91 -5.02 -0.99
N THR A 5 -19.35 -5.68 0.03
CA THR A 5 -19.98 -5.86 1.34
C THR A 5 -19.51 -4.81 2.34
N ALA A 6 -20.28 -4.62 3.43
CA ALA A 6 -19.89 -3.72 4.50
C ALA A 6 -18.55 -4.16 5.16
N GLU A 7 -18.34 -5.47 5.30
CA GLU A 7 -17.12 -6.06 5.83
C GLU A 7 -15.90 -5.70 4.97
N ARG A 8 -16.01 -5.83 3.64
CA ARG A 8 -14.94 -5.47 2.71
C ARG A 8 -14.62 -3.97 2.75
N VAL A 9 -15.65 -3.12 2.77
CA VAL A 9 -15.46 -1.66 2.91
C VAL A 9 -14.75 -1.32 4.22
N ILE A 10 -15.17 -1.93 5.34
CA ILE A 10 -14.52 -1.74 6.64
C ILE A 10 -13.06 -2.20 6.61
N GLU A 11 -12.79 -3.35 5.98
CA GLU A 11 -11.43 -3.89 5.83
C GLU A 11 -10.53 -2.90 5.09
N VAL A 12 -10.96 -2.42 3.92
CA VAL A 12 -10.16 -1.50 3.10
C VAL A 12 -9.97 -0.16 3.82
N LEU A 13 -11.04 0.44 4.36
CA LEU A 13 -10.94 1.73 5.07
C LEU A 13 -10.01 1.64 6.29
N LYS A 14 -10.03 0.51 7.01
CA LYS A 14 -9.08 0.25 8.10
C LYS A 14 -7.66 0.07 7.62
N ALA A 15 -7.46 -0.65 6.52
CA ALA A 15 -6.13 -0.85 5.96
C ALA A 15 -5.48 0.49 5.59
N VAL A 16 -6.26 1.43 5.05
CA VAL A 16 -5.76 2.78 4.73
C VAL A 16 -5.50 3.63 5.98
N GLY A 17 -6.33 3.48 7.02
CA GLY A 17 -6.16 4.18 8.30
C GLY A 17 -5.07 3.60 9.21
N ALA A 18 -4.75 2.32 9.05
CA ALA A 18 -3.68 1.65 9.78
C ALA A 18 -2.35 1.90 9.07
N ARG A 19 -1.47 2.72 9.68
CA ARG A 19 -0.06 2.80 9.28
C ARG A 19 0.54 1.39 9.22
N ASP A 20 0.69 0.82 8.02
CA ASP A 20 1.42 -0.38 7.60
C ASP A 20 1.33 -1.68 8.44
N GLY A 21 0.66 -1.72 9.59
CA GLY A 21 0.88 -2.77 10.60
C GLY A 21 -0.18 -3.89 10.69
N SER A 22 -1.24 -3.86 9.87
CA SER A 22 -2.33 -4.86 9.94
C SER A 22 -2.43 -5.80 8.74
N GLY A 23 -1.51 -5.69 7.77
CA GLY A 23 -1.38 -6.70 6.72
C GLY A 23 -1.03 -8.06 7.34
N SER A 24 -1.46 -9.15 6.69
CA SER A 24 -1.04 -10.51 7.03
C SER A 24 0.46 -10.51 7.35
N ARG A 25 0.81 -10.87 8.60
CA ARG A 25 2.18 -10.82 9.13
C ARG A 25 3.01 -11.95 8.53
N MET A 26 3.30 -11.81 7.24
CA MET A 26 4.14 -12.72 6.49
C MET A 26 5.55 -12.16 6.38
N THR A 27 6.54 -13.04 6.42
CA THR A 27 7.92 -12.69 6.05
C THR A 27 8.07 -12.69 4.53
N ILE A 28 9.01 -11.92 3.99
CA ILE A 28 9.19 -11.73 2.54
C ILE A 28 9.42 -13.05 1.80
N GLY A 29 10.21 -13.96 2.37
CA GLY A 29 10.55 -15.26 1.78
C GLY A 29 9.51 -16.37 1.98
N THR A 30 8.36 -16.08 2.62
CA THR A 30 7.34 -17.10 2.92
C THR A 30 6.87 -17.79 1.63
N GLY A 31 7.04 -19.11 1.51
CA GLY A 31 6.62 -19.85 0.31
C GLY A 31 7.53 -19.71 -0.92
N LEU A 32 8.62 -18.92 -0.82
CA LEU A 32 9.66 -18.81 -1.86
C LEU A 32 10.91 -19.61 -1.50
N LEU A 33 11.17 -19.79 -0.20
CA LEU A 33 12.40 -20.38 0.32
C LEU A 33 12.23 -21.87 0.60
N TYR A 34 13.24 -22.65 0.20
CA TYR A 34 13.34 -24.08 0.41
C TYR A 34 14.62 -24.43 1.18
N CYS A 35 14.57 -25.46 2.01
CA CYS A 35 15.72 -25.96 2.73
C CYS A 35 16.73 -26.62 1.77
N GLY A 36 18.00 -26.22 1.81
CA GLY A 36 19.07 -26.82 1.00
C GLY A 36 19.36 -28.28 1.32
N SER A 37 19.06 -28.75 2.54
CA SER A 37 19.32 -30.14 2.93
C SER A 37 18.21 -31.10 2.51
N CYS A 38 16.93 -30.71 2.64
CA CYS A 38 15.80 -31.63 2.43
C CYS A 38 14.77 -31.16 1.40
N ARG A 39 15.01 -30.01 0.74
CA ARG A 39 14.14 -29.45 -0.30
C ARG A 39 12.69 -29.18 0.13
N ARG A 40 12.43 -29.08 1.43
CA ARG A 40 11.11 -28.70 1.96
C ARG A 40 11.00 -27.18 2.14
N PRO A 41 9.80 -26.59 1.97
CA PRO A 41 9.59 -25.16 2.18
C PRO A 41 9.99 -24.73 3.60
N LEU A 42 10.65 -23.58 3.69
CA LEU A 42 10.92 -22.93 4.97
C LEU A 42 9.69 -22.13 5.41
N ARG A 43 9.48 -22.07 6.72
CA ARG A 43 8.42 -21.26 7.33
C ARG A 43 9.06 -20.10 8.08
N GLY A 44 8.61 -18.88 7.81
CA GLY A 44 8.94 -17.73 8.65
C GLY A 44 8.20 -17.84 9.97
N GLY A 45 8.94 -18.02 11.07
CA GLY A 45 8.41 -18.15 12.42
C GLY A 45 8.64 -16.89 13.25
N HIS A 46 7.70 -16.60 14.14
CA HIS A 46 7.84 -15.57 15.18
C HIS A 46 7.85 -16.29 16.55
N GLY A 47 8.81 -15.95 17.43
CA GLY A 47 8.54 -16.05 18.87
C GLY A 47 7.52 -14.98 19.24
N ASP A 48 6.43 -15.36 19.91
CA ASP A 48 5.28 -14.55 20.36
C ASP A 48 5.04 -13.16 19.70
N ALA A 49 3.97 -13.10 18.90
CA ALA A 49 3.62 -12.04 17.97
C ALA A 49 3.24 -10.67 18.58
N ALA A 50 3.37 -10.46 19.89
CA ALA A 50 3.00 -9.21 20.56
C ALA A 50 4.18 -8.22 20.70
N SER A 51 5.42 -8.68 20.52
CA SER A 51 6.63 -7.90 20.87
C SER A 51 7.64 -7.79 19.73
N TRP A 52 7.20 -7.80 18.46
CA TRP A 52 8.15 -7.62 17.36
C TRP A 52 8.81 -6.25 17.47
N SER A 53 10.13 -6.28 17.56
CA SER A 53 11.01 -5.13 17.45
C SER A 53 12.13 -5.47 16.46
N PRO A 54 12.72 -4.50 15.78
CA PRO A 54 13.99 -4.70 15.09
C PRO A 54 15.02 -5.22 16.11
N GLY A 55 15.28 -6.54 16.11
CA GLY A 55 16.16 -7.22 17.08
C GLY A 55 15.56 -8.46 17.77
N THR A 56 14.24 -8.67 17.76
CA THR A 56 13.65 -9.97 18.17
C THR A 56 13.88 -11.02 17.07
N SER A 57 14.41 -12.18 17.45
CA SER A 57 14.88 -13.22 16.52
C SER A 57 13.72 -13.94 15.83
N ALA A 58 13.24 -13.39 14.72
CA ALA A 58 12.46 -14.14 13.74
C ALA A 58 13.41 -14.98 12.89
N ASN A 59 13.07 -16.25 12.68
CA ASN A 59 13.85 -17.18 11.87
C ASN A 59 13.00 -17.76 10.73
N TYR A 60 13.66 -18.14 9.64
CA TYR A 60 13.15 -19.11 8.69
C TYR A 60 13.61 -20.49 9.12
N ASP A 61 12.65 -21.37 9.41
CA ASP A 61 12.90 -22.70 9.94
C ASP A 61 12.43 -23.79 8.98
N CYS A 62 13.23 -24.85 8.87
CA CYS A 62 12.81 -26.08 8.20
C CYS A 62 12.13 -27.01 9.21
N ALA A 63 10.80 -27.09 9.15
CA ALA A 63 10.00 -27.96 10.02
C ALA A 63 10.27 -29.46 9.85
N HIS A 64 11.01 -29.88 8.81
CA HIS A 64 11.23 -31.29 8.49
C HIS A 64 12.56 -31.83 9.01
N CYS A 65 13.69 -31.18 8.68
CA CYS A 65 15.01 -31.65 9.09
C CYS A 65 15.62 -30.85 10.25
N ALA A 66 15.05 -29.68 10.60
CA ALA A 66 15.57 -28.76 11.62
C ALA A 66 17.05 -28.32 11.43
N VAL A 67 17.68 -28.65 10.31
CA VAL A 67 19.07 -28.28 9.99
C VAL A 67 19.18 -26.79 9.66
N VAL A 68 18.15 -26.22 9.04
CA VAL A 68 18.11 -24.80 8.65
C VAL A 68 17.19 -24.06 9.60
N SER A 69 17.77 -23.17 10.39
CA SER A 69 17.12 -22.17 11.25
C SER A 69 17.93 -20.89 11.12
N VAL A 70 17.47 -19.96 10.31
CA VAL A 70 18.26 -18.78 9.92
C VAL A 70 17.54 -17.47 10.18
N PRO A 71 18.22 -16.40 10.63
CA PRO A 71 17.55 -15.15 10.93
C PRO A 71 16.90 -14.50 9.71
N VAL A 72 15.64 -14.07 9.85
CA VAL A 72 14.86 -13.44 8.77
C VAL A 72 15.58 -12.23 8.17
N HIS A 73 16.14 -11.34 9.00
CA HIS A 73 16.83 -10.14 8.52
C HIS A 73 18.02 -10.45 7.60
N ARG A 74 18.75 -11.56 7.82
CA ARG A 74 19.89 -11.96 6.97
C ARG A 74 19.43 -12.48 5.63
N VAL A 75 18.35 -13.26 5.63
CA VAL A 75 17.76 -13.79 4.40
C VAL A 75 17.13 -12.66 3.61
N ASP A 76 16.34 -11.80 4.25
CA ASP A 76 15.65 -10.69 3.60
C ASP A 76 16.63 -9.67 2.98
N ALA A 77 17.80 -9.44 3.60
CA ALA A 77 18.87 -8.63 2.99
C ALA A 77 19.44 -9.28 1.72
N GLN A 78 19.59 -10.61 1.68
CA GLN A 78 20.02 -11.33 0.48
C GLN A 78 18.94 -11.33 -0.60
N LEU A 79 17.66 -11.45 -0.21
CA LEU A 79 16.53 -11.30 -1.12
C LEU A 79 16.49 -9.90 -1.74
N GLN A 80 16.74 -8.85 -0.95
CA GLN A 80 16.82 -7.49 -1.45
C GLN A 80 17.95 -7.34 -2.48
N ALA A 81 19.16 -7.83 -2.16
CA ALA A 81 20.31 -7.77 -3.07
C ALA A 81 20.08 -8.56 -4.37
N LEU A 82 19.49 -9.74 -4.28
CA LEU A 82 19.11 -10.55 -5.44
C LEU A 82 18.07 -9.83 -6.30
N THR A 83 17.03 -9.31 -5.66
CA THR A 83 15.96 -8.57 -6.34
C THR A 83 16.57 -7.39 -7.09
N LEU A 84 17.37 -6.54 -6.42
CA LEU A 84 18.05 -5.39 -7.03
C LEU A 84 18.83 -5.75 -8.30
N ARG A 85 19.61 -6.83 -8.27
CA ARG A 85 20.37 -7.29 -9.46
C ARG A 85 19.44 -7.68 -10.62
N ARG A 86 18.31 -8.31 -10.34
CA ARG A 86 17.30 -8.66 -11.36
C ARG A 86 16.57 -7.42 -11.88
N LEU A 87 16.36 -6.40 -11.04
CA LEU A 87 15.74 -5.12 -11.43
C LEU A 87 16.56 -4.33 -12.47
N GLU A 88 17.84 -4.65 -12.65
CA GLU A 88 18.71 -4.03 -13.67
C GLU A 88 18.38 -4.52 -15.10
N SER A 89 17.65 -5.64 -15.23
CA SER A 89 17.24 -6.16 -16.55
C SER A 89 16.11 -5.33 -17.16
N PRO A 90 16.23 -4.85 -18.42
CA PRO A 90 15.16 -4.11 -19.10
C PRO A 90 13.86 -4.91 -19.28
N GLU A 91 13.97 -6.22 -19.57
CA GLU A 91 12.83 -7.12 -19.74
C GLU A 91 12.02 -7.22 -18.44
N PHE A 92 12.74 -7.37 -17.32
CA PHE A 92 12.15 -7.39 -15.99
C PHE A 92 11.46 -6.05 -15.69
N ALA A 93 12.12 -4.92 -15.96
CA ALA A 93 11.58 -3.61 -15.67
C ALA A 93 10.25 -3.36 -16.42
N SER A 94 10.14 -3.86 -17.65
CA SER A 94 8.88 -3.79 -18.41
C SER A 94 7.77 -4.62 -17.77
N LEU A 95 8.07 -5.88 -17.42
CA LEU A 95 7.10 -6.78 -16.78
C LEU A 95 6.62 -6.25 -15.43
N TRP A 96 7.53 -5.69 -14.63
CA TRP A 96 7.18 -5.04 -13.37
C TRP A 96 6.27 -3.84 -13.56
N ARG A 97 6.58 -2.94 -14.51
CA ARG A 97 5.72 -1.78 -14.80
C ARG A 97 4.31 -2.22 -15.18
N GLU A 98 4.18 -3.20 -16.07
CA GLU A 98 2.87 -3.71 -16.52
C GLU A 98 2.05 -4.24 -15.34
N LYS A 99 2.64 -5.13 -14.51
CA LYS A 99 1.95 -5.67 -13.34
C LYS A 99 1.58 -4.60 -12.32
N ARG A 100 2.48 -3.64 -12.10
CA ARG A 100 2.27 -2.59 -11.12
C ARG A 100 1.17 -1.62 -11.56
N VAL A 101 1.14 -1.26 -12.84
CA VAL A 101 0.05 -0.45 -13.43
C VAL A 101 -1.28 -1.18 -13.29
N ALA A 102 -1.35 -2.48 -13.61
CA ALA A 102 -2.59 -3.25 -13.47
C ALA A 102 -3.07 -3.35 -12.00
N GLU A 103 -2.15 -3.51 -11.05
CA GLU A 103 -2.46 -3.50 -9.62
C GLU A 103 -2.98 -2.13 -9.15
N LEU A 104 -2.32 -1.05 -9.56
CA LEU A 104 -2.73 0.32 -9.25
C LEU A 104 -4.11 0.63 -9.84
N ASP A 105 -4.36 0.25 -11.10
CA ASP A 105 -5.67 0.40 -11.75
C ASP A 105 -6.78 -0.34 -11.00
N ALA A 106 -6.51 -1.57 -10.54
CA ALA A 106 -7.46 -2.33 -9.75
C ALA A 106 -7.77 -1.66 -8.39
N ARG A 107 -6.74 -1.13 -7.71
CA ARG A 107 -6.90 -0.41 -6.43
C ARG A 107 -7.63 0.92 -6.60
N ILE A 108 -7.30 1.68 -7.64
CA ILE A 108 -7.97 2.94 -7.98
C ILE A 108 -9.45 2.68 -8.26
N ALA A 109 -9.76 1.65 -9.07
CA ALA A 109 -11.12 1.24 -9.34
C ALA A 109 -11.87 0.75 -8.08
N GLU A 110 -11.23 0.01 -7.18
CA GLU A 110 -11.81 -0.37 -5.88
C GLU A 110 -12.13 0.85 -5.02
N GLY A 111 -11.21 1.82 -4.92
CA GLY A 111 -11.43 3.05 -4.17
C GLY A 111 -12.61 3.87 -4.69
N HIS A 112 -12.75 4.00 -6.00
CA HIS A 112 -13.92 4.65 -6.62
C HIS A 112 -15.23 3.93 -6.30
N ARG A 113 -15.24 2.59 -6.37
CA ARG A 113 -16.41 1.78 -5.98
C ARG A 113 -16.76 1.95 -4.49
N ILE A 114 -15.76 1.97 -3.61
CA ILE A 114 -15.96 2.19 -2.17
C ILE A 114 -16.55 3.58 -1.90
N ARG A 115 -16.04 4.62 -2.57
CA ARG A 115 -16.59 5.98 -2.43
C ARG A 115 -18.05 6.04 -2.88
N ALA A 116 -18.36 5.48 -4.05
CA ALA A 116 -19.73 5.42 -4.56
C ALA A 116 -20.66 4.64 -3.61
N TRP A 117 -20.19 3.50 -3.10
CA TRP A 117 -20.91 2.68 -2.14
C TRP A 117 -21.21 3.43 -0.83
N CYS A 118 -20.22 4.15 -0.30
CA CYS A 118 -20.39 4.95 0.93
C CYS A 118 -21.33 6.13 0.73
N ARG A 119 -21.39 6.74 -0.46
CA ARG A 119 -22.32 7.85 -0.72
C ARG A 119 -23.80 7.45 -0.71
N ASP A 120 -24.12 6.17 -0.84
CA ASP A 120 -25.49 5.66 -0.72
C ASP A 120 -25.97 5.68 0.75
N PRO A 121 -27.06 6.41 1.06
CA PRO A 121 -27.63 6.46 2.40
C PRO A 121 -28.02 5.08 2.99
N ALA A 122 -28.43 4.12 2.16
CA ALA A 122 -28.79 2.78 2.60
C ALA A 122 -27.55 2.00 3.09
N ASN A 123 -26.43 2.16 2.37
CA ASN A 123 -25.16 1.52 2.71
C ASN A 123 -24.50 2.16 3.93
N HIS A 124 -24.63 3.47 4.12
CA HIS A 124 -24.24 4.13 5.38
C HIS A 124 -24.91 3.51 6.61
N GLN A 125 -26.21 3.17 6.53
CA GLN A 125 -26.89 2.48 7.63
C GLN A 125 -26.36 1.06 7.84
N ARG A 126 -26.06 0.32 6.76
CA ARG A 126 -25.45 -1.02 6.85
C ARG A 126 -24.08 -0.96 7.54
N LEU A 127 -23.24 -0.01 7.15
CA LEU A 127 -21.92 0.20 7.74
C LEU A 127 -22.00 0.57 9.22
N ALA A 128 -22.94 1.45 9.60
CA ALA A 128 -23.18 1.81 11.00
C ALA A 128 -23.62 0.61 11.86
N ARG A 129 -24.38 -0.34 11.30
CA ARG A 129 -24.76 -1.59 11.99
C ARG A 129 -23.58 -2.54 12.12
N ALA A 130 -22.80 -2.73 11.06
CA ALA A 130 -21.67 -3.66 11.02
C ALA A 130 -20.51 -3.23 11.94
N THR A 131 -20.32 -1.92 12.14
CA THR A 131 -19.24 -1.37 12.98
C THR A 131 -19.53 -1.45 14.49
N GLY A 132 -20.80 -1.51 14.91
CA GLY A 132 -21.21 -1.71 16.30
C GLY A 132 -20.88 -0.53 17.25
N ARG A 133 -21.30 -0.62 18.53
CA ARG A 133 -21.16 0.48 19.51
C ARG A 133 -19.71 0.78 19.96
N GLY A 134 -18.79 -0.15 19.79
CA GLY A 134 -17.40 -0.04 20.27
C GLY A 134 -16.35 0.34 19.22
N ARG A 135 -16.71 0.38 17.93
CA ARG A 135 -15.81 0.76 16.84
C ARG A 135 -16.47 1.84 16.01
N ARG A 136 -16.31 3.11 16.40
CA ARG A 136 -16.75 4.22 15.54
C ARG A 136 -15.76 4.35 14.40
N LEU A 137 -16.13 3.80 13.24
CA LEU A 137 -15.51 4.17 11.97
C LEU A 137 -15.97 5.59 11.66
N ASP A 138 -15.03 6.51 11.52
CA ASP A 138 -15.35 7.88 11.11
C ASP A 138 -15.28 7.90 9.59
N VAL A 139 -16.39 7.49 8.97
CA VAL A 139 -16.47 7.27 7.51
C VAL A 139 -15.96 8.47 6.73
N GLU A 140 -16.23 9.69 7.20
CA GLU A 140 -15.73 10.90 6.55
C GLU A 140 -14.20 10.97 6.64
N TRP A 141 -13.62 10.73 7.82
CA TRP A 141 -12.16 10.68 8.00
C TRP A 141 -11.49 9.54 7.22
N ASP A 142 -12.11 8.37 7.20
CA ASP A 142 -11.55 7.20 6.52
C ASP A 142 -11.61 7.33 5.00
N LEU A 143 -12.67 7.95 4.45
CA LEU A 143 -12.74 8.32 3.03
C LEU A 143 -11.68 9.36 2.64
N ILE A 144 -11.25 10.22 3.56
CA ILE A 144 -10.15 11.16 3.32
C ILE A 144 -8.82 10.43 3.23
N ASN A 145 -8.58 9.48 4.13
CA ASN A 145 -7.38 8.67 4.05
C ASN A 145 -7.38 7.84 2.76
N LEU A 146 -8.53 7.29 2.36
CA LEU A 146 -8.70 6.64 1.06
C LEU A 146 -8.39 7.59 -0.10
N ALA A 147 -8.91 8.81 -0.10
CA ALA A 147 -8.61 9.78 -1.16
C ALA A 147 -7.11 10.12 -1.22
N LYS A 148 -6.44 10.27 -0.08
CA LYS A 148 -4.97 10.50 -0.04
C LYS A 148 -4.20 9.33 -0.65
N GLU A 149 -4.54 8.11 -0.25
CA GLU A 149 -3.93 6.89 -0.76
C GLU A 149 -4.16 6.75 -2.27
N LEU A 150 -5.36 7.06 -2.76
CA LEU A 150 -5.67 7.06 -4.19
C LEU A 150 -4.86 8.09 -4.98
N VAL A 151 -4.62 9.28 -4.43
CA VAL A 151 -3.75 10.27 -5.07
C VAL A 151 -2.33 9.72 -5.17
N GLU A 152 -1.78 9.10 -4.11
CA GLU A 152 -0.45 8.48 -4.17
C GLU A 152 -0.37 7.35 -5.19
N GLN A 153 -1.45 6.56 -5.34
CA GLN A 153 -1.54 5.50 -6.34
C GLN A 153 -1.61 6.06 -7.76
N VAL A 154 -2.33 7.17 -7.96
CA VAL A 154 -2.39 7.88 -9.25
C VAL A 154 -1.05 8.49 -9.61
N GLU A 155 -0.37 9.15 -8.67
CA GLU A 155 0.98 9.70 -8.84
C GLU A 155 1.97 8.59 -9.24
N GLU A 156 1.94 7.47 -8.52
CA GLU A 156 2.79 6.32 -8.83
C GLU A 156 2.50 5.76 -10.22
N ARG A 157 1.20 5.59 -10.55
CA ARG A 157 0.78 5.09 -11.86
C ARG A 157 1.23 6.01 -12.99
N ALA A 158 1.12 7.33 -12.81
CA ALA A 158 1.55 8.32 -13.80
C ALA A 158 3.07 8.24 -14.03
N GLY A 159 3.86 8.11 -12.97
CA GLY A 159 5.32 7.96 -13.05
C GLY A 159 5.77 6.66 -13.75
N LEU A 160 4.94 5.61 -13.75
CA LEU A 160 5.24 4.34 -14.43
C LEU A 160 4.97 4.38 -15.94
N ALA A 161 4.05 5.24 -16.40
CA ALA A 161 3.65 5.33 -17.80
C ALA A 161 4.71 6.01 -18.70
N GLY A 162 5.64 6.75 -18.10
CA GLY A 162 6.66 7.52 -18.82
C GLY A 162 6.10 8.81 -19.45
N PRO A 163 6.97 9.60 -20.11
CA PRO A 163 6.58 10.90 -20.65
C PRO A 163 5.60 10.76 -21.82
N VAL A 164 4.53 11.55 -21.82
CA VAL A 164 3.59 11.72 -22.93
C VAL A 164 3.54 13.21 -23.29
N GLU A 165 3.44 13.52 -24.59
CA GLU A 165 3.50 14.90 -25.13
C GLU A 165 2.29 15.79 -24.77
N GLU A 166 1.22 15.24 -24.18
CA GLU A 166 -0.02 15.96 -23.88
C GLU A 166 -0.25 16.21 -22.37
N SER A 167 -0.03 17.47 -21.98
CA SER A 167 -0.42 18.20 -20.75
C SER A 167 -0.25 17.51 -19.38
N SER A 168 0.81 17.90 -18.68
CA SER A 168 1.14 17.61 -17.27
C SER A 168 0.28 18.35 -16.22
N ALA A 169 -0.74 19.12 -16.64
CA ALA A 169 -1.49 20.01 -15.74
C ALA A 169 -2.40 19.25 -14.76
N SER A 170 -2.94 18.08 -15.15
CA SER A 170 -3.91 17.34 -14.32
C SER A 170 -3.30 16.78 -13.04
N LEU A 171 -2.04 16.32 -13.07
CA LEU A 171 -1.38 15.75 -11.89
C LEU A 171 -1.03 16.82 -10.85
N GLU A 172 -0.54 17.99 -11.29
CA GLU A 172 -0.29 19.13 -10.40
C GLU A 172 -1.60 19.66 -9.77
N GLU A 173 -2.68 19.73 -10.55
CA GLU A 173 -3.99 20.11 -10.05
C GLU A 173 -4.53 19.10 -9.02
N LEU A 174 -4.30 17.81 -9.22
CA LEU A 174 -4.65 16.76 -8.27
C LEU A 174 -3.87 16.91 -6.95
N GLN A 175 -2.56 17.16 -7.03
CA GLN A 175 -1.70 17.39 -5.87
C GLN A 175 -2.14 18.63 -5.07
N LEU A 176 -2.45 19.73 -5.77
CA LEU A 176 -2.98 20.94 -5.15
C LEU A 176 -4.33 20.69 -4.50
N ALA A 177 -5.25 20.00 -5.19
CA ALA A 177 -6.56 19.65 -4.63
C ALA A 177 -6.44 18.76 -3.38
N ARG A 178 -5.50 17.80 -3.37
CA ARG A 178 -5.18 16.97 -2.19
C ARG A 178 -4.71 17.83 -1.02
N ALA A 179 -3.79 18.75 -1.27
CA ALA A 179 -3.24 19.63 -0.24
C ALA A 179 -4.31 20.55 0.36
N GLU A 180 -5.10 21.21 -0.50
CA GLU A 180 -6.23 22.05 -0.09
C GLU A 180 -7.25 21.27 0.74
N TYR A 181 -7.66 20.09 0.26
CA TYR A 181 -8.64 19.24 0.95
C TYR A 181 -8.13 18.76 2.31
N THR A 182 -6.89 18.27 2.36
CA THR A 182 -6.27 17.80 3.60
C THR A 182 -6.16 18.93 4.63
N LEU A 183 -5.69 20.10 4.21
CA LEU A 183 -5.54 21.26 5.08
C LEU A 183 -6.91 21.75 5.61
N ALA A 184 -7.89 21.88 4.72
CA ALA A 184 -9.24 22.33 5.08
C ALA A 184 -9.90 21.37 6.08
N TYR A 185 -9.77 20.06 5.87
CA TYR A 185 -10.37 19.07 6.76
C TYR A 185 -9.66 18.98 8.12
N LEU A 186 -8.32 18.98 8.14
CA LEU A 186 -7.55 19.06 9.40
C LEU A 186 -7.91 20.31 10.21
N THR A 187 -8.05 21.45 9.52
CA THR A 187 -8.46 22.73 10.12
C THR A 187 -9.91 22.69 10.64
N ALA A 188 -10.80 22.00 9.94
CA ALA A 188 -12.19 21.84 10.32
C ALA A 188 -12.43 20.80 11.43
N SER A 189 -11.43 19.93 11.69
CA SER A 189 -11.47 18.90 12.73
C SER A 189 -11.64 19.51 14.14
N ARG A 190 -12.37 18.78 14.99
CA ARG A 190 -12.70 19.23 16.36
C ARG A 190 -11.47 19.41 17.25
N ASN A 191 -10.36 18.78 16.92
CA ASN A 191 -9.11 18.86 17.68
C ASN A 191 -8.41 20.23 17.54
N TYR A 192 -8.79 21.05 16.55
CA TYR A 192 -8.19 22.36 16.27
C TYR A 192 -9.20 23.50 16.44
N ASN A 193 -9.86 23.57 17.60
CA ASN A 193 -11.00 24.47 17.86
C ASN A 193 -10.76 25.96 17.54
N ARG A 194 -9.55 26.50 17.73
CA ARG A 194 -9.23 27.91 17.38
C ARG A 194 -9.21 28.11 15.87
N ASN A 195 -8.51 27.25 15.13
CA ASN A 195 -8.38 27.33 13.68
C ASN A 195 -9.72 27.07 12.99
N ARG A 196 -10.51 26.13 13.53
CA ARG A 196 -11.88 25.86 13.07
C ARG A 196 -12.78 27.08 13.17
N ARG A 197 -12.75 27.83 14.27
CA ARG A 197 -13.57 29.06 14.42
C ARG A 197 -13.13 30.17 13.47
N ALA A 198 -11.82 30.30 13.24
CA ALA A 198 -11.29 31.24 12.24
C ALA A 198 -11.78 30.88 10.84
N LEU A 199 -11.66 29.61 10.44
CA LEU A 199 -12.12 29.11 9.15
C LEU A 199 -13.63 29.30 8.98
N ILE A 200 -14.45 28.98 9.99
CA ILE A 200 -15.91 29.22 9.97
C ILE A 200 -16.22 30.69 9.68
N ARG A 201 -15.49 31.64 10.28
CA ARG A 201 -15.69 33.08 10.02
C ARG A 201 -15.26 33.45 8.61
N GLN A 202 -14.11 32.96 8.17
CA GLN A 202 -13.56 33.23 6.85
C GLN A 202 -14.50 32.78 5.72
N VAL A 203 -15.11 31.60 5.86
CA VAL A 203 -15.99 31.03 4.81
C VAL A 203 -17.45 31.49 4.93
N GLY A 204 -17.80 32.33 5.90
CA GLY A 204 -19.18 32.86 6.02
C GLY A 204 -20.15 31.99 6.83
N GLY A 205 -19.66 31.16 7.74
CA GLY A 205 -20.47 30.44 8.73
C GLY A 205 -20.44 28.91 8.60
N ARG A 206 -21.19 28.23 9.49
CA ARG A 206 -21.17 26.75 9.57
C ARG A 206 -21.75 26.07 8.33
N GLY A 207 -22.83 26.64 7.76
CA GLY A 207 -23.45 26.12 6.54
C GLY A 207 -22.51 26.23 5.33
N GLN A 208 -21.83 27.37 5.22
CA GLN A 208 -20.84 27.60 4.16
C GLN A 208 -19.59 26.76 4.33
N LEU A 209 -19.13 26.51 5.57
CA LEU A 209 -18.03 25.56 5.81
C LEU A 209 -18.39 24.15 5.29
N LYS A 210 -19.62 23.68 5.52
CA LYS A 210 -20.07 22.38 5.01
C LYS A 210 -20.16 22.37 3.48
N ALA A 211 -20.59 23.46 2.85
CA ALA A 211 -20.60 23.60 1.39
C ALA A 211 -19.17 23.60 0.83
N TYR A 212 -18.28 24.40 1.41
CA TYR A 212 -16.86 24.49 1.06
C TYR A 212 -16.16 23.13 1.13
N LEU A 213 -16.29 22.40 2.23
CA LEU A 213 -15.69 21.06 2.37
C LEU A 213 -16.24 20.06 1.35
N ARG A 214 -17.54 20.14 1.03
CA ARG A 214 -18.15 19.30 -0.02
C ARG A 214 -17.64 19.65 -1.41
N ASN A 215 -17.42 20.93 -1.70
CA ASN A 215 -16.86 21.36 -2.99
C ASN A 215 -15.42 20.86 -3.15
N LEU A 216 -14.60 20.93 -2.09
CA LEU A 216 -13.25 20.38 -2.11
C LEU A 216 -13.25 18.85 -2.28
N ASP A 217 -14.15 18.13 -1.58
CA ASP A 217 -14.32 16.68 -1.79
C ASP A 217 -14.73 16.38 -3.25
N SER A 218 -15.75 17.06 -3.78
CA SER A 218 -16.17 16.86 -5.16
C SER A 218 -15.03 17.11 -6.15
N ARG A 219 -14.33 18.26 -6.03
CA ARG A 219 -13.20 18.61 -6.90
C ARG A 219 -12.09 17.57 -6.85
N LEU A 220 -11.63 17.18 -5.66
CA LEU A 220 -10.54 16.20 -5.52
C LEU A 220 -10.86 14.89 -6.22
N TRP A 221 -12.09 14.42 -6.08
CA TRP A 221 -12.45 13.15 -6.65
C TRP A 221 -12.94 13.20 -8.10
N GLU A 222 -13.42 14.36 -8.57
CA GLU A 222 -13.61 14.63 -10.00
C GLU A 222 -12.27 14.50 -10.70
N LEU A 223 -11.23 15.14 -10.14
CA LEU A 223 -9.86 14.94 -10.57
C LEU A 223 -9.53 13.45 -10.51
N LEU A 224 -9.60 12.75 -9.35
CA LEU A 224 -9.30 11.30 -9.26
C LEU A 224 -10.05 10.39 -10.26
N ALA A 225 -11.20 10.81 -10.78
CA ALA A 225 -11.99 10.06 -11.76
C ALA A 225 -11.49 10.26 -13.22
N GLU A 226 -10.63 11.24 -13.46
CA GLU A 226 -9.93 11.39 -14.72
C GLU A 226 -9.07 10.16 -15.03
N THR A 227 -8.92 9.87 -16.31
CA THR A 227 -8.25 8.65 -16.81
C THR A 227 -6.87 8.94 -17.38
N ARG A 228 -6.50 10.22 -17.49
CA ARG A 228 -5.28 10.69 -18.14
C ARG A 228 -4.38 11.37 -17.11
N TRP A 229 -3.56 10.54 -16.48
CA TRP A 229 -2.55 10.97 -15.53
C TRP A 229 -1.19 10.82 -16.17
N HIS A 230 -0.46 11.93 -16.26
CA HIS A 230 0.85 11.98 -16.90
C HIS A 230 1.84 12.65 -15.97
N ASP A 231 2.99 12.03 -15.81
CA ASP A 231 4.17 12.64 -15.19
C ASP A 231 5.14 13.08 -16.29
N ALA A 232 5.70 14.27 -16.16
CA ALA A 232 6.71 14.78 -17.10
C ALA A 232 8.10 14.15 -16.88
N GLY A 233 8.27 13.40 -15.79
CA GLY A 233 9.51 12.70 -15.45
C GLY A 233 9.80 11.47 -16.32
N PRO A 234 11.06 10.98 -16.30
CA PRO A 234 11.38 9.69 -16.88
C PRO A 234 10.61 8.57 -16.16
N ALA A 235 10.24 7.52 -16.90
CA ALA A 235 9.54 6.38 -16.33
C ALA A 235 10.29 5.84 -15.10
N GLN A 236 9.55 5.65 -14.00
CA GLN A 236 10.12 5.17 -12.76
C GLN A 236 10.79 3.81 -12.96
N LEU A 237 12.02 3.70 -12.45
CA LEU A 237 12.76 2.45 -12.44
C LEU A 237 12.27 1.56 -11.27
N PRO A 238 12.24 0.23 -11.43
CA PRO A 238 11.84 -0.67 -10.34
C PRO A 238 12.65 -0.47 -9.05
N ALA A 239 13.93 -0.08 -9.17
CA ALA A 239 14.80 0.19 -8.02
C ALA A 239 14.35 1.41 -7.18
N ARG A 240 13.49 2.28 -7.73
CA ARG A 240 12.85 3.41 -7.03
C ARG A 240 11.47 3.08 -6.49
N ASP A 241 11.04 1.82 -6.52
CA ASP A 241 9.80 1.39 -5.87
C ASP A 241 9.90 1.63 -4.36
N LYS A 242 8.84 2.17 -3.72
CA LYS A 242 8.80 2.43 -2.27
C LYS A 242 9.18 1.19 -1.44
N ALA A 243 8.84 -0.01 -1.91
CA ALA A 243 9.18 -1.26 -1.23
C ALA A 243 10.69 -1.58 -1.31
N MET A 244 11.40 -1.09 -2.32
CA MET A 244 12.86 -1.27 -2.50
C MET A 244 13.69 -0.22 -1.74
N GLU A 245 13.19 1.01 -1.62
CA GLU A 245 13.92 2.13 -0.99
C GLU A 245 14.11 1.98 0.52
N GLN A 246 13.19 1.28 1.18
CA GLN A 246 13.24 1.03 2.62
C GLN A 246 14.05 -0.22 2.95
N ASP A 247 14.73 -0.27 4.10
CA ASP A 247 15.45 -1.45 4.57
C ASP A 247 14.52 -2.66 4.78
N TRP A 248 14.86 -3.80 4.18
CA TRP A 248 14.08 -5.05 4.24
C TRP A 248 14.24 -5.79 5.57
N ALA A 249 15.25 -5.45 6.38
CA ALA A 249 15.44 -6.01 7.71
C ALA A 249 14.29 -5.65 8.70
N THR A 250 13.42 -4.70 8.32
CA THR A 250 12.20 -4.32 9.05
C THR A 250 10.99 -5.23 8.77
N SER A 251 11.16 -6.26 7.95
CA SER A 251 10.19 -7.35 7.78
C SER A 251 9.94 -8.09 9.12
N PRO A 252 8.69 -8.48 9.44
CA PRO A 252 7.52 -8.58 8.57
C PRO A 252 6.52 -7.42 8.71
N THR A 253 6.89 -6.30 9.33
CA THR A 253 5.91 -5.24 9.65
C THR A 253 5.65 -4.24 8.54
N THR A 254 6.53 -4.15 7.56
CA THR A 254 6.49 -3.05 6.58
C THR A 254 6.52 -3.59 5.16
N MET A 255 5.45 -3.34 4.40
CA MET A 255 5.31 -3.64 2.97
C MET A 255 5.66 -5.08 2.56
N SER A 256 5.58 -6.05 3.49
CA SER A 256 6.09 -7.42 3.33
C SER A 256 5.49 -8.16 2.14
N GLN A 257 4.18 -8.00 1.90
CA GLN A 257 3.51 -8.58 0.73
C GLN A 257 4.05 -7.99 -0.58
N ARG A 258 4.17 -6.66 -0.68
CA ARG A 258 4.70 -6.00 -1.88
C ARG A 258 6.15 -6.41 -2.15
N ARG A 259 6.96 -6.52 -1.11
CA ARG A 259 8.34 -7.03 -1.19
C ARG A 259 8.37 -8.50 -1.63
N HIS A 260 7.50 -9.33 -1.06
CA HIS A 260 7.35 -10.73 -1.47
C HIS A 260 6.98 -10.85 -2.95
N ASP A 261 6.03 -10.04 -3.42
CA ASP A 261 5.60 -10.03 -4.83
C ASP A 261 6.72 -9.56 -5.76
N LEU A 262 7.56 -8.60 -5.32
CA LEU A 262 8.77 -8.18 -6.05
C LEU A 262 9.80 -9.31 -6.16
N VAL A 263 10.08 -10.03 -5.07
CA VAL A 263 10.99 -11.19 -5.11
C VAL A 263 10.44 -12.25 -6.04
N ARG A 264 9.16 -12.61 -5.89
CA ARG A 264 8.51 -13.61 -6.74
C ARG A 264 8.56 -13.23 -8.21
N LEU A 265 8.38 -11.95 -8.52
CA LEU A 265 8.51 -11.45 -9.87
C LEU A 265 9.96 -11.61 -10.38
N ALA A 266 10.95 -11.28 -9.54
CA ALA A 266 12.38 -11.27 -9.88
C ALA A 266 12.96 -12.67 -10.14
N LEU A 267 12.44 -13.68 -9.45
CA LEU A 267 12.79 -15.09 -9.67
C LEU A 267 12.23 -15.62 -11.00
N GLY A 268 11.02 -15.20 -11.38
CA GLY A 268 10.30 -15.83 -12.48
C GLY A 268 9.71 -17.19 -12.08
N PRO A 269 9.06 -17.89 -13.02
CA PRO A 269 8.25 -19.08 -12.70
C PRO A 269 9.04 -20.37 -12.48
N GLU A 270 10.25 -20.47 -13.04
CA GLU A 270 11.06 -21.71 -13.04
C GLU A 270 12.15 -21.71 -11.95
N GLU A 271 12.38 -20.60 -11.26
CA GLU A 271 13.44 -20.49 -10.27
C GLU A 271 12.89 -20.64 -8.85
N HIS A 272 13.59 -21.41 -8.01
CA HIS A 272 13.32 -21.49 -6.57
C HIS A 272 14.54 -21.07 -5.75
N LEU A 273 14.27 -20.54 -4.56
CA LEU A 273 15.30 -20.09 -3.65
C LEU A 273 15.60 -21.15 -2.61
N VAL A 274 16.87 -21.47 -2.47
CA VAL A 274 17.37 -22.49 -1.55
C VAL A 274 18.20 -21.81 -0.48
N VAL A 275 17.96 -22.17 0.78
CA VAL A 275 18.74 -21.65 1.90
C VAL A 275 19.54 -22.78 2.52
N ASP A 276 20.85 -22.60 2.58
CA ASP A 276 21.76 -23.55 3.21
C ASP A 276 21.88 -23.33 4.74
N ALA A 277 22.63 -24.21 5.39
CA ALA A 277 22.88 -24.14 6.84
C ALA A 277 23.70 -22.90 7.25
N GLU A 278 24.40 -22.26 6.32
CA GLU A 278 25.17 -21.03 6.55
C GLU A 278 24.32 -19.77 6.31
N ALA A 279 23.01 -19.92 6.11
CA ALA A 279 22.06 -18.86 5.80
C ALA A 279 22.31 -18.16 4.45
N ARG A 280 22.96 -18.83 3.49
CA ARG A 280 23.11 -18.29 2.13
C ARG A 280 21.89 -18.63 1.30
N VAL A 281 21.39 -17.64 0.58
CA VAL A 281 20.31 -17.80 -0.39
C VAL A 281 20.92 -18.07 -1.77
N VAL A 282 20.57 -19.22 -2.35
CA VAL A 282 21.02 -19.68 -3.67
C VAL A 282 19.81 -19.78 -4.59
N VAL A 283 19.95 -19.31 -5.83
CA VAL A 283 18.96 -19.50 -6.88
C VAL A 283 19.24 -20.83 -7.57
N GLU A 284 18.21 -21.65 -7.72
CA GLU A 284 18.26 -22.86 -8.52
C GLU A 284 17.15 -22.83 -9.58
N SER A 285 17.42 -23.52 -10.69
CA SER A 285 16.51 -23.74 -11.81
C SER A 285 16.12 -25.21 -11.91
#